data_AF-A0A401NM28-F1
#
_entry.id   AF-A0A401NM28-F1
#
_cell.length_a   1.000
_cell.length_b   1.000
_cell.length_c   1.000
_cell.angle_alpha   90.00
_cell.angle_beta   90.00
_cell.angle_gamma   90.00
#
_symmetry.space_group_name_H-M   'P 1'
#
loop_
_entity.id
_entity.type
_entity.pdbx_description
1 polymer ?
#
loop_
_entity_poly.entity_id
_entity_poly.type
_entity_poly.pdbx_seq_one_letter_code
_entity_poly.pdbx_strand_id
1 'polypeptide(L)'
;MNNQEVVALLQECKRTLDAPPSEPSEEDKTEYWQCEASLSADLRTLLEQAKEMKWPFVPERWQYKQEVCPEDKTNLKDIISEKLPDLLVFLKASVSVGDYASAAATVFLIDRFLYWVDASSKLLQVAKGLHKRRLEIPIAPQVVVRQARVSINSGKLLKAEYILSSLINNSGATGNWVYEKKSDRVLVQAVSIQIRGQILQKLGLWYEAAELIWASIVGFYELPHPDKKMVQMDIEDIDIVSHWCLLAS
;
A
#
# COMPACT_ATOMS: atom_id res chain seq x y z
N MET A 1 -12.76 12.38 -12.28
CA MET A 1 -13.58 11.38 -11.57
C MET A 1 -13.73 11.82 -10.12
N ASN A 2 -14.95 11.88 -9.61
CA ASN A 2 -15.23 12.32 -8.24
C ASN A 2 -15.09 11.17 -7.23
N ASN A 3 -15.04 11.46 -5.93
CA ASN A 3 -14.87 10.42 -4.89
C ASN A 3 -16.06 9.43 -4.83
N GLN A 4 -17.27 9.87 -5.21
CA GLN A 4 -18.45 9.00 -5.22
C GLN A 4 -18.33 7.91 -6.30
N GLU A 5 -17.82 8.25 -7.48
CA GLU A 5 -17.55 7.32 -8.59
C GLU A 5 -16.50 6.26 -8.18
N VAL A 6 -15.41 6.69 -7.55
CA VAL A 6 -14.38 5.78 -6.98
C VAL A 6 -15.03 4.78 -6.02
N VAL A 7 -15.81 5.28 -5.06
CA VAL A 7 -16.46 4.44 -4.06
C VAL A 7 -17.49 3.51 -4.69
N ALA A 8 -18.23 3.95 -5.72
CA ALA A 8 -19.20 3.13 -6.42
C ALA A 8 -18.52 1.94 -7.13
N LEU A 9 -17.42 2.19 -7.86
CA LEU A 9 -16.65 1.14 -8.54
C LEU A 9 -16.08 0.12 -7.54
N LEU A 10 -15.47 0.59 -6.44
CA LEU A 10 -14.95 -0.31 -5.40
C LEU A 10 -16.04 -1.15 -4.74
N GLN A 11 -17.24 -0.59 -4.57
CA GLN A 11 -18.39 -1.35 -4.05
C GLN A 11 -18.90 -2.38 -5.05
N GLU A 12 -18.89 -2.07 -6.34
CA GLU A 12 -19.24 -3.02 -7.39
C GLU A 12 -18.25 -4.19 -7.41
N CYS A 13 -16.94 -3.93 -7.43
CA CYS A 13 -15.91 -4.96 -7.32
C CYS A 13 -16.14 -5.86 -6.09
N LYS A 14 -16.45 -5.26 -4.94
CA LYS A 14 -16.75 -6.00 -3.72
C LYS A 14 -17.98 -6.91 -3.89
N ARG A 15 -19.08 -6.42 -4.48
CA ARG A 15 -20.29 -7.24 -4.69
C ARG A 15 -19.98 -8.43 -5.60
N THR A 16 -19.21 -8.22 -6.66
CA THR A 16 -18.75 -9.29 -7.55
C THR A 16 -17.89 -10.31 -6.81
N LEU A 17 -17.04 -9.89 -5.87
CA LEU A 17 -16.24 -10.79 -5.04
C LEU A 17 -17.03 -11.52 -3.96
N ASP A 18 -18.14 -10.94 -3.47
CA ASP A 18 -19.00 -11.55 -2.45
C ASP A 18 -20.04 -12.53 -3.05
N ALA A 19 -20.39 -12.40 -4.33
CA ALA A 19 -21.31 -13.31 -5.04
C ALA A 19 -20.72 -14.74 -5.17
N PRO A 20 -21.46 -15.77 -5.59
CA PRO A 20 -20.86 -17.03 -6.03
C PRO A 20 -19.96 -16.84 -7.26
N PRO A 21 -18.89 -17.61 -7.45
CA PRO A 21 -18.12 -17.58 -8.70
C PRO A 21 -19.02 -17.97 -9.87
N SER A 22 -18.98 -17.18 -10.95
CA SER A 22 -19.66 -17.46 -12.21
C SER A 22 -18.66 -17.41 -13.37
N GLU A 23 -18.96 -18.11 -14.45
CA GLU A 23 -18.18 -17.95 -15.69
C GLU A 23 -18.37 -16.52 -16.24
N PRO A 24 -17.30 -15.87 -16.70
CA PRO A 24 -17.40 -14.53 -17.26
C PRO A 24 -18.09 -14.56 -18.62
N SER A 25 -18.96 -13.58 -18.87
CA SER A 25 -19.62 -13.42 -20.16
C SER A 25 -18.62 -12.99 -21.25
N GLU A 26 -19.00 -13.13 -22.52
CA GLU A 26 -18.18 -12.63 -23.63
C GLU A 26 -18.06 -11.09 -23.61
N GLU A 27 -19.06 -10.40 -23.06
CA GLU A 27 -19.01 -8.96 -22.82
C GLU A 27 -17.94 -8.63 -21.77
N ASP A 28 -17.91 -9.33 -20.63
CA ASP A 28 -16.89 -9.14 -19.59
C ASP A 28 -15.47 -9.36 -20.13
N LYS A 29 -15.28 -10.42 -20.93
CA LYS A 29 -13.98 -10.70 -21.57
C LYS A 29 -13.57 -9.58 -22.53
N THR A 30 -14.51 -9.12 -23.36
CA THR A 30 -14.26 -8.04 -24.32
C THR A 30 -13.88 -6.75 -23.60
N GLU A 31 -14.62 -6.38 -22.56
CA GLU A 31 -14.31 -5.22 -21.72
C GLU A 31 -12.93 -5.33 -21.08
N TYR A 32 -12.58 -6.51 -20.54
CA TYR A 32 -11.27 -6.75 -19.96
C TYR A 32 -10.14 -6.52 -20.98
N TRP A 33 -10.23 -7.12 -22.16
CA TRP A 33 -9.19 -6.95 -23.20
C TRP A 33 -9.10 -5.50 -23.69
N GLN A 34 -10.22 -4.80 -23.82
CA GLN A 34 -10.23 -3.38 -24.20
C GLN A 34 -9.58 -2.50 -23.12
N CYS A 35 -9.86 -2.76 -21.84
CA CYS A 35 -9.24 -2.06 -20.73
C CYS A 35 -7.74 -2.33 -20.67
N GLU A 36 -7.31 -3.58 -20.81
CA GLU A 36 -5.89 -3.91 -20.84
C GLU A 36 -5.17 -3.23 -22.02
N ALA A 37 -5.82 -3.22 -23.19
CA ALA A 37 -5.31 -2.59 -24.41
C ALA A 37 -5.25 -1.06 -24.35
N SER A 38 -6.03 -0.41 -23.49
CA SER A 38 -6.01 1.06 -23.32
C SER A 38 -4.97 1.55 -22.31
N LEU A 39 -4.47 0.67 -21.42
CA LEU A 39 -3.42 1.03 -20.46
C LEU A 39 -2.12 1.46 -21.17
N SER A 40 -1.48 2.49 -20.64
CA SER A 40 -0.16 2.93 -21.12
C SER A 40 0.91 1.86 -20.87
N ALA A 41 1.98 1.88 -21.67
CA ALA A 41 3.10 0.95 -21.51
C ALA A 41 3.72 1.01 -20.10
N ASP A 42 3.83 2.21 -19.54
CA ASP A 42 4.32 2.43 -18.16
C ASP A 42 3.42 1.75 -17.12
N LEU A 43 2.10 1.87 -17.24
CA LEU A 43 1.16 1.24 -16.31
C LEU A 43 1.17 -0.28 -16.43
N ARG A 44 1.21 -0.82 -17.65
CA ARG A 44 1.33 -2.27 -17.85
C ARG A 44 2.61 -2.81 -17.21
N THR A 45 3.72 -2.10 -17.37
CA THR A 45 4.99 -2.46 -16.75
C THR A 45 4.89 -2.44 -15.22
N LEU A 46 4.27 -1.41 -14.64
CA LEU A 46 4.07 -1.31 -13.19
C LEU A 46 3.14 -2.41 -12.65
N LEU A 47 2.07 -2.73 -13.37
CA LEU A 47 1.16 -3.81 -13.01
C LEU A 47 1.86 -5.16 -13.04
N GLU A 48 2.66 -5.43 -14.06
CA GLU A 48 3.40 -6.69 -14.14
C GLU A 48 4.45 -6.79 -13.04
N GLN A 49 5.21 -5.72 -12.77
CA GLN A 49 6.14 -5.70 -11.63
C GLN A 49 5.44 -5.89 -10.28
N ALA A 50 4.24 -5.33 -10.12
CA ALA A 50 3.42 -5.54 -8.93
C ALA A 50 2.93 -7.00 -8.80
N LYS A 51 2.53 -7.64 -9.91
CA LYS A 51 2.16 -9.07 -9.96
C LYS A 51 3.35 -9.98 -9.63
N GLU A 52 4.54 -9.63 -10.12
CA GLU A 52 5.81 -10.32 -9.85
C GLU A 52 6.35 -10.06 -8.44
N MET A 53 5.67 -9.26 -7.61
CA MET A 53 6.05 -8.93 -6.23
C MET A 53 7.44 -8.26 -6.14
N LYS A 54 7.81 -7.46 -7.14
CA LYS A 54 9.14 -6.84 -7.25
C LYS A 54 9.54 -5.96 -6.07
N TRP A 55 8.56 -5.41 -5.37
CA TRP A 55 8.79 -4.52 -4.24
C TRP A 55 7.60 -4.57 -3.28
N PRO A 56 7.80 -4.49 -1.95
CA PRO A 56 6.71 -4.54 -0.97
C PRO A 56 5.92 -3.23 -0.85
N PHE A 57 6.47 -2.13 -1.39
CA PHE A 57 5.85 -0.80 -1.48
C PHE A 57 6.14 -0.21 -2.86
N VAL A 58 5.16 0.48 -3.44
CA VAL A 58 5.33 1.16 -4.73
C VAL A 58 6.41 2.24 -4.60
N PRO A 59 7.58 2.08 -5.26
CA PRO A 59 8.68 3.01 -5.08
C PRO A 59 8.45 4.29 -5.89
N GLU A 60 8.87 5.43 -5.36
CA GLU A 60 9.05 6.63 -6.19
C GLU A 60 10.33 6.52 -7.01
N ARG A 61 10.36 7.14 -8.19
CA ARG A 61 11.53 7.09 -9.10
C ARG A 61 12.84 7.60 -8.45
N TRP A 62 12.73 8.55 -7.53
CA TRP A 62 13.85 9.14 -6.80
C TRP A 62 14.18 8.45 -5.48
N GLN A 63 13.32 7.57 -4.95
CA GLN A 63 13.33 7.14 -3.54
C GLN A 63 14.66 6.52 -3.09
N TYR A 64 15.32 5.77 -3.98
CA TYR A 64 16.54 5.02 -3.69
C TYR A 64 17.77 5.51 -4.48
N LYS A 65 17.65 6.58 -5.27
CA LYS A 65 18.74 7.08 -6.11
C LYS A 65 19.65 8.03 -5.34
N GLN A 66 20.97 7.87 -5.45
CA GLN A 66 21.92 8.82 -4.85
C GLN A 66 21.87 10.18 -5.57
N GLU A 67 21.99 10.17 -6.89
CA GLU A 67 21.85 11.34 -7.76
C GLU A 67 20.48 11.33 -8.44
N VAL A 68 19.72 12.42 -8.30
CA VAL A 68 18.35 12.54 -8.82
C VAL A 68 18.36 13.46 -10.03
N CYS A 69 18.08 12.90 -11.21
CA CYS A 69 17.94 13.68 -12.43
C CYS A 69 16.54 14.35 -12.51
N PRO A 70 16.34 15.35 -13.39
CA PRO A 70 15.03 16.00 -13.56
C PRO A 70 13.89 15.02 -13.85
N GLU A 71 14.15 13.97 -14.62
CA GLU A 71 13.18 12.94 -14.99
C GLU A 71 12.73 12.12 -13.77
N ASP A 72 13.61 11.94 -12.78
CA ASP A 72 13.34 11.20 -11.54
C ASP A 72 12.44 11.96 -10.56
N LYS A 73 12.28 13.27 -10.76
CA LYS A 73 11.38 14.11 -9.97
C LYS A 73 9.91 13.94 -10.34
N THR A 74 9.63 13.26 -11.46
CA THR A 74 8.25 12.89 -11.80
C THR A 74 7.72 11.91 -10.76
N ASN A 75 6.71 12.35 -10.01
CA ASN A 75 6.15 11.59 -8.89
C ASN A 75 5.25 10.49 -9.45
N LEU A 76 5.44 9.24 -9.00
CA LEU A 76 4.62 8.13 -9.46
C LEU A 76 3.15 8.34 -9.04
N LYS A 77 2.94 9.13 -7.97
CA LYS A 77 1.66 9.73 -7.61
C LYS A 77 0.95 10.39 -8.79
N ASP A 78 1.62 11.24 -9.56
CA ASP A 78 0.95 12.08 -10.56
C ASP A 78 0.45 11.22 -11.72
N ILE A 79 1.28 10.24 -12.13
CA ILE A 79 0.92 9.24 -13.14
C ILE A 79 -0.28 8.41 -12.69
N ILE A 80 -0.26 7.88 -11.45
CA ILE A 80 -1.37 7.09 -10.91
C ILE A 80 -2.62 7.95 -10.73
N SER A 81 -2.48 9.22 -10.32
CA SER A 81 -3.61 10.13 -10.11
C SER A 81 -4.33 10.43 -11.42
N GLU A 82 -3.58 10.70 -12.50
CA GLU A 82 -4.14 10.96 -13.82
C GLU A 82 -4.86 9.73 -14.38
N LYS A 83 -4.30 8.53 -14.16
CA LYS A 83 -4.80 7.27 -14.74
C LYS A 83 -5.66 6.44 -13.77
N LEU A 84 -6.03 7.01 -12.62
CA LEU A 84 -6.86 6.33 -11.64
C LEU A 84 -8.19 5.82 -12.22
N PRO A 85 -8.93 6.57 -13.06
CA PRO A 85 -10.17 6.07 -13.66
C PRO A 85 -9.94 4.79 -14.45
N ASP A 86 -8.90 4.78 -15.31
CA ASP A 86 -8.54 3.63 -16.14
C ASP A 86 -8.17 2.42 -15.28
N LEU A 87 -7.40 2.64 -14.20
CA LEU A 87 -7.03 1.58 -13.25
C LEU A 87 -8.24 1.02 -12.49
N LEU A 88 -9.24 1.83 -12.13
CA LEU A 88 -10.44 1.36 -11.44
C LEU A 88 -11.38 0.58 -12.36
N VAL A 89 -11.50 1.01 -13.62
CA VAL A 89 -12.23 0.26 -14.65
C VAL A 89 -11.52 -1.07 -14.92
N PHE A 90 -10.19 -1.06 -15.06
CA PHE A 90 -9.40 -2.27 -15.21
C PHE A 90 -9.49 -3.21 -14.00
N LEU A 91 -9.51 -2.68 -12.78
CA LEU A 91 -9.74 -3.47 -11.56
C LEU A 91 -11.11 -4.17 -11.61
N LYS A 92 -12.16 -3.46 -11.99
CA LYS A 92 -13.51 -4.03 -12.13
C LYS A 92 -13.50 -5.15 -13.17
N ALA A 93 -12.98 -4.89 -14.36
CA ALA A 93 -12.93 -5.88 -15.43
C ALA A 93 -12.12 -7.12 -15.03
N SER A 94 -10.97 -6.94 -14.37
CA SER A 94 -10.13 -8.03 -13.84
C SER A 94 -10.90 -8.90 -12.83
N VAL A 95 -11.65 -8.27 -11.93
CA VAL A 95 -12.50 -8.99 -10.97
C VAL A 95 -13.61 -9.76 -11.68
N SER A 96 -14.26 -9.17 -12.69
CA SER A 96 -15.34 -9.81 -13.47
C SER A 96 -14.87 -11.06 -14.21
N VAL A 97 -13.67 -11.02 -14.82
CA VAL A 97 -13.11 -12.18 -15.55
C VAL A 97 -12.38 -13.18 -14.66
N GLY A 98 -12.26 -12.89 -13.37
CA GLY A 98 -11.57 -13.76 -12.41
C GLY A 98 -10.04 -13.70 -12.46
N ASP A 99 -9.45 -12.67 -13.10
CA ASP A 99 -8.02 -12.39 -13.01
C ASP A 99 -7.71 -11.67 -11.69
N TYR A 100 -7.68 -12.46 -10.62
CA TYR A 100 -7.42 -11.94 -9.28
C TYR A 100 -5.96 -11.48 -9.08
N ALA A 101 -5.02 -11.90 -9.92
CA ALA A 101 -3.64 -11.44 -9.84
C ALA A 101 -3.53 -10.00 -10.33
N SER A 102 -4.09 -9.71 -11.51
CA SER A 102 -4.16 -8.34 -12.04
C SER A 102 -5.00 -7.42 -11.14
N ALA A 103 -6.10 -7.94 -10.57
CA ALA A 103 -6.89 -7.19 -9.59
C ALA A 103 -6.08 -6.84 -8.32
N ALA A 104 -5.32 -7.79 -7.76
CA ALA A 104 -4.50 -7.56 -6.57
C ALA A 104 -3.35 -6.56 -6.83
N ALA A 105 -2.69 -6.67 -7.99
CA ALA A 105 -1.66 -5.72 -8.42
C ALA A 105 -2.25 -4.31 -8.62
N THR A 106 -3.45 -4.22 -9.19
CA THR A 106 -4.13 -2.92 -9.34
C THR A 106 -4.47 -2.31 -7.98
N VAL A 107 -5.01 -3.11 -7.04
CA VAL A 107 -5.25 -2.70 -5.64
C VAL A 107 -3.97 -2.18 -5.00
N PHE A 108 -2.84 -2.86 -5.22
CA PHE A 108 -1.54 -2.46 -4.69
C PHE A 108 -1.10 -1.09 -5.24
N LEU A 109 -1.18 -0.88 -6.55
CA LEU A 109 -0.79 0.39 -7.18
C LEU A 109 -1.64 1.58 -6.69
N ILE A 110 -2.96 1.42 -6.64
CA ILE A 110 -3.87 2.53 -6.29
C ILE A 110 -3.99 2.77 -4.78
N ASP A 111 -3.45 1.88 -3.92
CA ASP A 111 -3.57 1.97 -2.45
C ASP A 111 -3.12 3.32 -1.89
N ARG A 112 -1.94 3.81 -2.29
CA ARG A 112 -1.40 5.07 -1.78
C ARG A 112 -2.29 6.25 -2.17
N PHE A 113 -2.81 6.25 -3.39
CA PHE A 113 -3.71 7.30 -3.86
C PHE A 113 -5.05 7.26 -3.11
N LEU A 114 -5.66 6.08 -3.00
CA LEU A 114 -6.95 5.90 -2.32
C LEU A 114 -6.89 6.15 -0.81
N TYR A 115 -5.70 6.19 -0.21
CA TYR A 115 -5.53 6.71 1.14
C TYR A 115 -5.69 8.22 1.24
N TRP A 116 -5.18 8.98 0.27
CA TRP A 116 -5.29 10.43 0.30
C TRP A 116 -6.71 10.93 0.06
N VAL A 117 -7.52 10.19 -0.69
CA VAL A 117 -8.93 10.53 -0.96
C VAL A 117 -9.93 9.84 0.00
N ASP A 118 -9.44 9.27 1.10
CA ASP A 118 -10.23 8.60 2.14
C ASP A 118 -11.11 7.43 1.63
N ALA A 119 -10.63 6.72 0.60
CA ALA A 119 -11.30 5.55 0.01
C ALA A 119 -10.68 4.20 0.43
N SER A 120 -9.62 4.22 1.25
CA SER A 120 -8.89 3.00 1.68
C SER A 120 -9.77 1.96 2.34
N SER A 121 -10.75 2.36 3.16
CA SER A 121 -11.67 1.42 3.82
C SER A 121 -12.47 0.58 2.82
N LYS A 122 -12.78 1.11 1.63
CA LYS A 122 -13.48 0.39 0.56
C LYS A 122 -12.51 -0.48 -0.24
N LEU A 123 -11.34 0.05 -0.57
CA LEU A 123 -10.28 -0.72 -1.24
C LEU A 123 -9.88 -1.97 -0.43
N LEU A 124 -9.73 -1.84 0.89
CA LEU A 124 -9.40 -2.96 1.77
C LEU A 124 -10.49 -4.03 1.81
N GLN A 125 -11.76 -3.68 1.54
CA GLN A 125 -12.82 -4.67 1.40
C GLN A 125 -12.68 -5.46 0.09
N VAL A 126 -12.25 -4.82 -0.99
CA VAL A 126 -11.90 -5.48 -2.25
C VAL A 126 -10.71 -6.43 -2.04
N ALA A 127 -9.63 -5.96 -1.39
CA ALA A 127 -8.47 -6.80 -1.06
C ALA A 127 -8.86 -8.04 -0.22
N LYS A 128 -9.75 -7.85 0.77
CA LYS A 128 -10.29 -8.95 1.57
C LYS A 128 -11.13 -9.92 0.73
N GLY A 129 -11.93 -9.41 -0.22
CA GLY A 129 -12.71 -10.23 -1.15
C GLY A 129 -11.81 -11.08 -2.05
N LEU A 130 -10.75 -10.49 -2.60
CA LEU A 130 -9.75 -11.21 -3.42
C LEU A 130 -9.10 -12.36 -2.64
N HIS A 131 -8.64 -12.09 -1.42
CA HIS A 131 -8.06 -13.13 -0.57
C HIS A 131 -9.04 -14.25 -0.24
N LYS A 132 -10.33 -13.94 -0.02
CA LYS A 132 -11.37 -14.97 0.19
C LYS A 132 -11.65 -15.80 -1.06
N ARG A 133 -11.56 -15.20 -2.25
CA ARG A 133 -11.77 -15.90 -3.53
C ARG A 133 -10.68 -16.92 -3.79
N ARG A 134 -9.43 -16.53 -3.56
CA ARG A 134 -8.26 -17.38 -3.70
C ARG A 134 -7.24 -17.01 -2.63
N LEU A 135 -7.06 -17.90 -1.66
CA LEU A 135 -6.07 -17.74 -0.59
C LEU A 135 -4.64 -17.63 -1.15
N GLU A 136 -4.45 -18.23 -2.32
CA GLU A 136 -3.45 -18.05 -3.38
C GLU A 136 -2.83 -16.66 -3.48
N ILE A 137 -3.71 -15.68 -3.62
CA ILE A 137 -3.40 -14.37 -4.18
C ILE A 137 -2.57 -13.58 -3.18
N PRO A 138 -1.33 -13.18 -3.54
CA PRO A 138 -0.48 -12.42 -2.65
C PRO A 138 -1.05 -11.00 -2.50
N ILE A 139 -1.19 -10.56 -1.25
CA ILE A 139 -1.56 -9.18 -0.91
C ILE A 139 -0.31 -8.45 -0.44
N ALA A 140 0.00 -7.33 -1.09
CA ALA A 140 1.21 -6.57 -0.81
C ALA A 140 1.30 -6.09 0.65
N PRO A 141 2.49 -6.11 1.27
CA PRO A 141 2.71 -5.57 2.61
C PRO A 141 2.21 -4.13 2.76
N GLN A 142 2.34 -3.29 1.74
CA GLN A 142 1.76 -1.94 1.72
C GLN A 142 0.25 -1.91 2.06
N VAL A 143 -0.53 -2.83 1.48
CA VAL A 143 -1.99 -2.92 1.69
C VAL A 143 -2.29 -3.46 3.10
N VAL A 144 -1.46 -4.36 3.62
CA VAL A 144 -1.57 -4.86 5.00
C VAL A 144 -1.28 -3.75 6.01
N VAL A 145 -0.22 -2.98 5.78
CA VAL A 145 0.12 -1.78 6.54
C VAL A 145 -0.98 -0.72 6.43
N ARG A 146 -1.63 -0.58 5.27
CA ARG A 146 -2.81 0.29 5.12
C ARG A 146 -3.94 -0.12 6.06
N GLN A 147 -4.20 -1.41 6.21
CA GLN A 147 -5.20 -1.90 7.15
C GLN A 147 -4.87 -1.53 8.60
N ALA A 148 -3.59 -1.50 8.99
CA ALA A 148 -3.18 -0.99 10.29
C ALA A 148 -3.51 0.52 10.40
N ARG A 149 -3.08 1.35 9.44
CA ARG A 149 -3.35 2.81 9.42
C ARG A 149 -4.85 3.15 9.50
N VAL A 150 -5.70 2.46 8.73
CA VAL A 150 -7.16 2.63 8.80
C VAL A 150 -7.70 2.20 10.17
N SER A 151 -7.16 1.13 10.77
CA SER A 151 -7.57 0.70 12.10
C SER A 151 -7.23 1.76 13.15
N ILE A 152 -6.04 2.36 13.09
CA ILE A 152 -5.61 3.47 13.96
C ILE A 152 -6.58 4.64 13.84
N ASN A 153 -6.88 5.10 12.62
CA ASN A 153 -7.76 6.24 12.39
C ASN A 153 -9.20 5.99 12.89
N SER A 154 -9.63 4.73 12.96
CA SER A 154 -10.93 4.33 13.52
C SER A 154 -10.91 4.02 15.03
N GLY A 155 -9.80 4.29 15.73
CA GLY A 155 -9.63 4.01 17.17
C GLY A 155 -9.39 2.54 17.52
N LYS A 156 -9.24 1.65 16.53
CA LYS A 156 -9.03 0.20 16.73
C LYS A 156 -7.54 -0.11 16.93
N LEU A 157 -6.96 0.44 18.00
CA LEU A 157 -5.52 0.39 18.25
C LEU A 157 -5.01 -1.05 18.44
N LEU A 158 -5.71 -1.90 19.20
CA LEU A 158 -5.30 -3.30 19.39
C LEU A 158 -5.23 -4.07 18.07
N LYS A 159 -6.16 -3.81 17.14
CA LYS A 159 -6.16 -4.44 15.82
C LYS A 159 -4.96 -3.96 14.99
N ALA A 160 -4.67 -2.65 15.02
CA ALA A 160 -3.51 -2.11 14.33
C ALA A 160 -2.21 -2.71 14.90
N GLU A 161 -2.11 -2.76 16.22
CA GLU A 161 -0.96 -3.28 16.94
C GLU A 161 -0.71 -4.76 16.64
N TYR A 162 -1.76 -5.58 16.58
CA TYR A 162 -1.64 -6.99 16.17
C TYR A 162 -1.03 -7.15 14.77
N ILE A 163 -1.51 -6.34 13.80
CA ILE A 163 -1.02 -6.38 12.41
C ILE A 163 0.46 -5.99 12.37
N LEU A 164 0.82 -4.88 13.03
CA LEU A 164 2.20 -4.37 13.06
C LEU A 164 3.13 -5.34 13.79
N SER A 165 2.70 -5.90 14.93
CA SER A 165 3.44 -6.92 15.69
C SER A 165 3.73 -8.16 14.84
N SER A 166 2.74 -8.63 14.09
CA SER A 166 2.94 -9.77 13.19
C SER A 166 4.00 -9.47 12.13
N LEU A 167 3.97 -8.29 11.50
CA LEU A 167 4.97 -7.91 10.49
C LEU A 167 6.36 -7.73 11.09
N ILE A 168 6.46 -7.11 12.27
CA ILE A 168 7.74 -6.88 12.95
C ILE A 168 8.37 -8.20 13.41
N ASN A 169 7.60 -9.04 14.12
CA ASN A 169 8.11 -10.26 14.74
C ASN A 169 8.35 -11.38 13.71
N ASN A 170 7.68 -11.35 12.55
CA ASN A 170 7.81 -12.37 11.52
C ASN A 170 8.66 -11.91 10.32
N SER A 171 9.63 -11.01 10.53
CA SER A 171 10.55 -10.56 9.47
C SER A 171 9.83 -10.08 8.20
N GLY A 172 8.80 -9.25 8.39
CA GLY A 172 7.94 -8.69 7.35
C GLY A 172 6.96 -9.66 6.71
N ALA A 173 7.05 -10.98 6.97
CA ALA A 173 6.27 -11.97 6.24
C ALA A 173 4.76 -11.78 6.39
N THR A 174 4.04 -11.87 5.27
CA THR A 174 2.58 -11.75 5.23
C THR A 174 1.98 -12.55 4.07
N GLY A 175 0.99 -13.39 4.38
CA GLY A 175 0.31 -14.23 3.38
C GLY A 175 1.28 -15.00 2.49
N ASN A 176 1.00 -15.00 1.19
CA ASN A 176 1.84 -15.62 0.16
C ASN A 176 2.80 -14.63 -0.52
N TRP A 177 3.04 -13.45 0.08
CA TRP A 177 3.96 -12.48 -0.50
C TRP A 177 5.40 -12.99 -0.44
N VAL A 178 6.06 -13.07 -1.59
CA VAL A 178 7.45 -13.49 -1.72
C VAL A 178 8.32 -12.26 -1.95
N TYR A 179 9.37 -12.13 -1.15
CA TYR A 179 10.32 -11.03 -1.26
C TYR A 179 11.48 -11.44 -2.18
N GLU A 180 11.77 -10.61 -3.19
CA GLU A 180 12.95 -10.80 -4.04
C GLU A 180 14.25 -10.62 -3.24
N LYS A 181 14.27 -9.66 -2.30
CA LYS A 181 15.45 -9.32 -1.51
C LYS A 181 15.18 -9.40 -0.02
N LYS A 182 16.20 -9.80 0.76
CA LYS A 182 16.13 -9.77 2.23
C LYS A 182 15.94 -8.34 2.76
N SER A 183 16.52 -7.34 2.09
CA SER A 183 16.37 -5.92 2.46
C SER A 183 14.92 -5.44 2.44
N ASP A 184 14.09 -5.99 1.57
CA ASP A 184 12.68 -5.59 1.46
C ASP A 184 11.87 -6.01 2.70
N ARG A 185 12.31 -7.08 3.38
CA ARG A 185 11.74 -7.47 4.68
C ARG A 185 12.11 -6.47 5.76
N VAL A 186 13.37 -6.02 5.79
CA VAL A 186 13.85 -4.96 6.70
C VAL A 186 13.04 -3.68 6.47
N LEU A 187 12.81 -3.29 5.21
CA LEU A 187 11.97 -2.15 4.86
C LEU A 187 10.55 -2.28 5.45
N VAL A 188 9.90 -3.44 5.29
CA VAL A 188 8.55 -3.68 5.86
C VAL A 188 8.55 -3.59 7.38
N GLN A 189 9.59 -4.12 8.04
CA GLN A 189 9.73 -4.00 9.50
C GLN A 189 9.93 -2.55 9.93
N ALA A 190 10.83 -1.80 9.28
CA ALA A 190 11.09 -0.40 9.58
C ALA A 190 9.82 0.47 9.44
N VAL A 191 9.06 0.29 8.35
CA VAL A 191 7.76 0.98 8.18
C VAL A 191 6.75 0.57 9.26
N SER A 192 6.75 -0.70 9.67
CA SER A 192 5.83 -1.17 10.72
C SER A 192 6.18 -0.59 12.09
N ILE A 193 7.47 -0.49 12.40
CA ILE A 193 8.00 0.14 13.61
C ILE A 193 7.66 1.63 13.64
N GLN A 194 7.88 2.34 12.53
CA GLN A 194 7.53 3.76 12.37
C GLN A 194 6.05 3.99 12.73
N ILE A 195 5.15 3.19 12.16
CA ILE A 195 3.70 3.33 12.39
C ILE A 195 3.34 3.02 13.85
N ARG A 196 4.04 2.07 14.49
CA ARG A 196 3.87 1.84 15.92
C ARG A 196 4.31 3.05 16.73
N GLY A 197 5.42 3.70 16.39
CA GLY A 197 5.84 4.98 16.97
C GLY A 197 4.74 6.04 16.86
N GLN A 198 4.12 6.18 15.67
CA GLN A 198 2.98 7.08 15.45
C GLN A 198 1.75 6.74 16.31
N ILE A 199 1.52 5.46 16.65
CA ILE A 199 0.47 5.06 17.60
C ILE A 199 0.81 5.57 19.01
N LEU A 200 2.04 5.33 19.47
CA LEU A 200 2.49 5.74 20.80
C LEU A 200 2.46 7.27 20.96
N GLN A 201 2.85 7.99 19.91
CA GLN A 201 2.75 9.45 19.85
C GLN A 201 1.30 9.92 20.05
N LYS A 202 0.33 9.31 19.35
CA LYS A 202 -1.10 9.62 19.52
C LYS A 202 -1.64 9.31 20.92
N LEU A 203 -0.98 8.41 21.66
CA LEU A 203 -1.31 8.06 23.03
C LEU A 203 -0.61 8.95 24.07
N GLY A 204 0.26 9.86 23.64
CA GLY A 204 1.06 10.70 24.55
C GLY A 204 2.24 9.98 25.19
N LEU A 205 2.62 8.80 24.69
CA LEU A 205 3.80 8.05 25.12
C LEU A 205 5.02 8.52 24.31
N TRP A 206 5.42 9.77 24.56
CA TRP A 206 6.35 10.51 23.71
C TRP A 206 7.75 9.91 23.67
N TYR A 207 8.26 9.41 24.80
CA TYR A 207 9.59 8.83 24.89
C TYR A 207 9.67 7.52 24.09
N GLU A 208 8.75 6.60 24.35
CA GLU A 208 8.67 5.32 23.65
C GLU A 208 8.34 5.51 22.17
N ALA A 209 7.54 6.53 21.83
CA ALA A 209 7.34 6.92 20.44
C ALA A 209 8.66 7.31 19.77
N ALA A 210 9.46 8.19 20.41
CA ALA A 210 10.75 8.61 19.88
C ALA A 210 11.74 7.43 19.71
N GLU A 211 11.78 6.49 20.67
CA GLU A 211 12.60 5.29 20.55
C GLU A 211 12.22 4.44 19.33
N LEU A 212 10.93 4.29 19.05
CA LEU A 212 10.46 3.54 17.88
C LEU A 212 10.73 4.29 16.58
N ILE A 213 10.53 5.61 16.52
CA ILE A 213 10.87 6.40 15.31
C ILE A 213 12.38 6.36 15.06
N TRP A 214 13.21 6.41 16.10
CA TRP A 214 14.65 6.21 15.96
C TRP A 214 14.99 4.81 15.41
N ALA A 215 14.35 3.77 15.94
CA ALA A 215 14.54 2.41 15.44
C ALA A 215 14.12 2.23 13.97
N SER A 216 13.06 2.93 13.50
CA SER A 216 12.69 2.91 12.08
C SER A 216 13.73 3.61 11.21
N ILE A 217 14.27 4.74 11.64
CA ILE A 217 15.36 5.45 10.94
C ILE A 217 16.56 4.51 10.75
N VAL A 218 17.02 3.85 11.83
CA VAL A 218 18.12 2.87 11.75
C VAL A 218 17.81 1.80 10.70
N GLY A 219 16.61 1.22 10.73
CA GLY A 219 16.18 0.23 9.74
C GLY A 219 16.15 0.77 8.29
N PHE A 220 15.79 2.04 8.07
CA PHE A 220 15.84 2.65 6.75
C PHE A 220 17.27 2.87 6.24
N TYR A 221 18.23 3.14 7.12
CA TYR A 221 19.64 3.27 6.78
C TYR A 221 20.36 1.92 6.55
N GLU A 222 19.84 0.82 7.08
CA GLU A 222 20.37 -0.54 6.84
C GLU A 222 20.06 -1.08 5.43
N LEU A 223 19.19 -0.42 4.67
CA LEU A 223 18.88 -0.80 3.31
C LEU A 223 20.09 -0.57 2.38
N PRO A 224 20.30 -1.40 1.34
CA PRO A 224 21.40 -1.22 0.38
C PRO A 224 21.44 0.18 -0.22
N HIS A 225 20.26 0.78 -0.41
CA HIS A 225 20.09 2.19 -0.68
C HIS A 225 19.09 2.72 0.34
N PRO A 226 19.47 3.70 1.19
CA PRO A 226 18.58 4.22 2.22
C PRO A 226 17.26 4.74 1.65
N ASP A 227 16.16 4.51 2.37
CA ASP A 227 14.85 5.05 1.99
C ASP A 227 14.76 6.54 2.34
N LYS A 228 15.19 7.39 1.40
CA LYS A 228 15.22 8.84 1.59
C LYS A 228 13.86 9.43 1.92
N LYS A 229 12.79 8.85 1.35
CA LYS A 229 11.42 9.35 1.55
C LYS A 229 10.98 9.15 2.99
N MET A 230 11.23 7.97 3.54
CA MET A 230 10.78 7.63 4.88
C MET A 230 11.67 8.28 5.94
N VAL A 231 12.98 8.37 5.71
CA VAL A 231 13.91 9.09 6.60
C VAL A 231 13.51 10.56 6.76
N GLN A 232 13.15 11.25 5.66
CA GLN A 232 12.72 12.64 5.74
C GLN A 232 11.44 12.79 6.58
N MET A 233 10.48 11.88 6.43
CA MET A 233 9.24 11.89 7.22
C MET A 233 9.51 11.67 8.72
N ASP A 234 10.42 10.75 9.07
CA ASP A 234 10.74 10.44 10.47
C ASP A 234 11.46 11.59 11.19
N ILE A 235 12.34 12.31 10.48
CA ILE A 235 13.02 13.48 11.04
C ILE A 235 12.01 14.57 11.41
N GLU A 236 11.03 14.82 10.54
CA GLU A 236 9.94 15.77 10.83
C GLU A 236 9.12 15.32 12.07
N ASP A 237 8.83 14.02 12.21
CA ASP A 237 8.12 13.48 13.37
C ASP A 237 8.95 13.60 14.67
N ILE A 238 10.27 13.39 14.64
CA ILE A 238 11.17 13.55 15.82
C ILE A 238 11.24 15.01 16.28
N ASP A 239 11.32 15.97 15.36
CA ASP A 239 11.36 17.40 15.71
C ASP A 239 10.08 17.81 16.45
N ILE A 240 8.93 17.30 16.01
CA ILE A 240 7.64 17.49 16.69
C ILE A 240 7.69 16.87 18.09
N VAL A 241 8.08 15.60 18.21
CA VAL A 241 8.12 14.91 19.51
C VAL A 241 9.08 15.59 20.50
N SER A 242 10.24 16.03 20.03
CA SER A 242 11.26 16.72 20.84
C SER A 242 10.72 18.05 21.38
N HIS A 243 9.99 18.81 20.56
CA HIS A 243 9.35 20.04 20.98
C HIS A 243 8.31 19.82 22.08
N TRP A 244 7.49 18.77 21.98
CA TRP A 244 6.47 18.45 22.99
C TRP A 244 7.06 17.87 24.28
N CYS A 245 8.15 17.08 24.20
CA CYS A 245 8.86 16.62 25.39
C CYS A 245 9.43 17.78 26.21
N LEU A 246 9.98 18.81 25.55
CA LEU A 246 10.50 20.02 26.21
C LEU A 246 9.42 20.88 26.86
N LEU A 247 8.17 20.82 26.37
CA LEU A 247 7.03 21.55 26.95
C LEU A 247 6.39 20.80 28.12
N ALA A 248 6.59 19.48 28.21
CA ALA A 248 6.03 18.62 29.26
C ALA A 248 6.96 18.46 30.48
N SER A 249 8.21 18.91 30.37
CA SER A 249 9.23 18.97 31.43
C SER A 249 9.30 20.34 32.10
#